data_AF-A0A7S1E6P9-F1
#
_entry.id   AF-A0A7S1E6P9-F1
#
_cell.length_a   1.000
_cell.length_b   1.000
_cell.length_c   1.000
_cell.angle_alpha   90.00
_cell.angle_beta   90.00
_cell.angle_gamma   90.00
#
_symmetry.space_group_name_H-M   'P 1'
#
loop_
_entity.id
_entity.type
_entity.pdbx_description
1 polymer ?
#
loop_
_entity_poly.entity_id
_entity_poly.type
_entity_poly.pdbx_seq_one_letter_code
_entity_poly.pdbx_strand_id
1 'polypeptide(L)'
;TLGVPVSVDTCKPDVMRRALDAGADVINDVQALRQAGALSVVAGSGAGVCLMHMRGEPDSMMGLAAYDDVLSEVAAFLEQRAQAALEAGIDEERIALDPGYGFAKSAEHNLRLLAGQKRLAELGYPLLVGWSRKRTLGEITG
;
A
#
# COMPACT_ATOMS: atom_id res chain seq x y z
N THR A 1 -0.53 -25.77 5.87
CA THR A 1 -1.25 -24.49 5.77
C THR A 1 -1.76 -24.12 7.16
N LEU A 2 -1.66 -22.85 7.58
CA LEU A 2 -2.03 -22.41 8.93
C LEU A 2 -3.55 -22.29 9.15
N GLY A 3 -4.37 -22.69 8.16
CA GLY A 3 -5.83 -22.60 8.20
C GLY A 3 -6.38 -21.17 8.07
N VAL A 4 -5.51 -20.19 7.85
CA VAL A 4 -5.83 -18.76 7.72
C VAL A 4 -4.98 -18.14 6.63
N PRO A 5 -5.46 -17.07 5.95
CA PRO A 5 -4.63 -16.31 5.02
C PRO A 5 -3.42 -15.67 5.72
N VAL A 6 -2.26 -15.73 5.07
CA VAL A 6 -0.99 -15.17 5.55
C VAL A 6 -0.55 -14.04 4.61
N SER A 7 -0.51 -12.83 5.14
CA SER A 7 0.10 -11.67 4.47
C SER A 7 1.51 -11.43 5.01
N VAL A 8 2.48 -11.20 4.12
CA VAL A 8 3.86 -10.85 4.48
C VAL A 8 4.13 -9.40 4.14
N ASP A 9 4.47 -8.61 5.17
CA ASP A 9 4.84 -7.20 5.05
C ASP A 9 6.32 -7.09 4.65
N THR A 10 6.59 -6.77 3.39
CA THR A 10 7.95 -6.60 2.88
C THR A 10 7.98 -5.81 1.58
N CYS A 11 9.06 -5.05 1.41
CA CYS A 11 9.41 -4.38 0.15
C CYS A 11 10.53 -5.09 -0.62
N LYS A 12 11.17 -6.11 -0.03
CA LYS A 12 12.38 -6.75 -0.57
C LYS A 12 12.02 -7.90 -1.50
N PRO A 13 12.37 -7.87 -2.81
CA PRO A 13 12.03 -8.94 -3.75
C PRO A 13 12.50 -10.34 -3.33
N ASP A 14 13.67 -10.44 -2.69
CA ASP A 14 14.17 -11.74 -2.20
C ASP A 14 13.36 -12.30 -1.02
N VAL A 15 12.79 -11.43 -0.18
CA VAL A 15 11.89 -11.84 0.91
C VAL A 15 10.53 -12.21 0.33
N MET A 16 10.00 -11.42 -0.61
CA MET A 16 8.76 -11.75 -1.34
C MET A 16 8.85 -13.14 -1.95
N ARG A 17 9.91 -13.45 -2.69
CA ARG A 17 10.10 -14.75 -3.34
C ARG A 17 10.07 -15.89 -2.32
N ARG A 18 10.85 -15.79 -1.24
CA ARG A 18 10.89 -16.82 -0.19
C ARG A 18 9.56 -16.98 0.54
N ALA A 19 8.83 -15.90 0.75
CA ALA A 19 7.50 -15.93 1.35
C ALA A 19 6.48 -16.63 0.44
N LEU A 20 6.51 -16.33 -0.85
CA LEU A 20 5.65 -16.95 -1.87
C LEU A 20 5.97 -18.44 -2.02
N ASP A 21 7.26 -18.81 -2.07
CA ASP A 21 7.70 -20.22 -2.10
C ASP A 21 7.25 -21.00 -0.85
N ALA A 22 7.11 -20.32 0.30
CA ALA A 22 6.61 -20.89 1.54
C ALA A 22 5.07 -20.92 1.62
N GLY A 23 4.36 -20.39 0.62
CA GLY A 23 2.90 -20.39 0.54
C GLY A 23 2.21 -19.20 1.20
N ALA A 24 2.84 -18.02 1.23
CA ALA A 24 2.15 -16.78 1.59
C ALA A 24 1.04 -16.44 0.60
N ASP A 25 -0.11 -15.99 1.10
CA ASP A 25 -1.29 -15.68 0.30
C ASP A 25 -1.27 -14.24 -0.24
N VAL A 26 -0.59 -13.33 0.47
CA VAL A 26 -0.53 -11.90 0.12
C VAL A 26 0.86 -11.32 0.38
N ILE A 27 1.33 -10.48 -0.54
CA ILE A 27 2.45 -9.56 -0.29
C ILE A 27 1.88 -8.17 0.03
N ASN A 28 2.18 -7.65 1.22
CA ASN A 28 1.86 -6.28 1.59
C ASN A 28 3.11 -5.42 1.45
N ASP A 29 3.16 -4.57 0.41
CA ASP A 29 4.35 -3.78 0.11
C ASP A 29 4.08 -2.28 0.27
N VAL A 30 4.67 -1.71 1.32
CA VAL A 30 4.64 -0.27 1.61
C VAL A 30 5.24 0.60 0.50
N GLN A 31 6.11 0.03 -0.36
CA GLN A 31 6.70 0.71 -1.51
C GLN A 31 5.95 0.45 -2.83
N ALA A 32 4.83 -0.27 -2.79
CA ALA A 32 3.97 -0.58 -3.94
C ALA A 32 4.73 -1.21 -5.12
N LEU A 33 5.58 -2.21 -4.86
CA LEU A 33 6.38 -2.95 -5.83
C LEU A 33 7.33 -2.10 -6.68
N ARG A 34 7.80 -0.96 -6.14
CA ARG A 34 8.76 -0.10 -6.86
C ARG A 34 10.19 -0.62 -6.84
N GLN A 35 10.54 -1.53 -5.93
CA GLN A 35 11.88 -2.14 -5.92
C GLN A 35 12.09 -2.99 -7.17
N ALA A 36 13.31 -2.92 -7.73
CA ALA A 36 13.67 -3.66 -8.92
C ALA A 36 13.42 -5.17 -8.74
N GLY A 37 12.62 -5.75 -9.62
CA GLY A 37 12.24 -7.17 -9.57
C GLY A 37 11.02 -7.51 -8.72
N ALA A 38 10.48 -6.59 -7.91
CA ALA A 38 9.31 -6.85 -7.06
C ALA A 38 8.07 -7.21 -7.90
N LEU A 39 7.79 -6.45 -8.97
CA LEU A 39 6.71 -6.74 -9.91
C LEU A 39 6.82 -8.15 -10.50
N SER A 40 8.00 -8.52 -11.01
CA SER A 40 8.23 -9.82 -11.61
C SER A 40 8.06 -10.98 -10.61
N VAL A 41 8.49 -10.80 -9.36
CA VAL A 41 8.33 -11.81 -8.31
C VAL A 41 6.85 -12.06 -8.00
N VAL A 42 6.05 -11.00 -7.82
CA VAL A 42 4.63 -11.14 -7.51
C VAL A 42 3.84 -11.68 -8.72
N ALA A 43 4.14 -11.19 -9.93
CA ALA A 43 3.51 -11.67 -11.17
C ALA A 43 3.76 -13.17 -11.43
N GLY A 44 4.94 -13.68 -11.06
CA GLY A 44 5.27 -15.11 -11.17
C GLY A 44 4.55 -16.02 -10.16
N SER A 45 3.71 -15.46 -9.28
CA SER A 45 2.96 -16.19 -8.26
C SER A 45 1.45 -16.09 -8.48
N GLY A 46 0.65 -16.80 -7.66
CA GLY A 46 -0.80 -16.62 -7.55
C GLY A 46 -1.28 -15.77 -6.36
N ALA A 47 -0.36 -15.17 -5.59
CA ALA A 47 -0.70 -14.43 -4.38
C ALA A 47 -1.33 -13.06 -4.66
N GLY A 48 -2.14 -12.57 -3.73
CA GLY A 48 -2.60 -11.18 -3.74
C GLY A 48 -1.47 -10.18 -3.43
N VAL A 49 -1.71 -8.90 -3.71
CA VAL A 49 -0.81 -7.81 -3.36
C VAL A 49 -1.58 -6.61 -2.82
N CYS A 50 -1.05 -6.00 -1.76
CA CYS A 50 -1.48 -4.69 -1.27
C CYS A 50 -0.43 -3.64 -1.66
N LEU A 51 -0.84 -2.65 -2.46
CA LEU A 51 -0.01 -1.54 -2.92
C LEU A 51 -0.29 -0.30 -2.08
N MET A 52 0.69 0.13 -1.29
CA MET A 52 0.50 1.29 -0.41
C MET A 52 1.17 2.57 -0.95
N HIS A 53 0.54 3.72 -0.74
CA HIS A 53 1.18 5.01 -0.92
C HIS A 53 2.10 5.36 0.28
N MET A 54 3.40 5.52 0.02
CA MET A 54 4.36 6.15 0.93
C MET A 54 5.27 7.15 0.20
N ARG A 55 5.73 8.19 0.90
CA ARG A 55 6.80 9.08 0.43
C ARG A 55 8.04 8.94 1.31
N GLY A 56 9.21 8.89 0.66
CA GLY A 56 10.50 8.69 1.31
C GLY A 56 10.63 7.34 2.01
N GLU A 57 11.65 7.27 2.87
CA GLU A 57 11.90 6.13 3.75
C GLU A 57 11.37 6.43 5.16
N PRO A 58 11.06 5.41 6.00
CA PRO A 58 10.49 5.61 7.33
C PRO A 58 11.21 6.65 8.20
N ASP A 59 12.53 6.74 8.09
CA ASP A 59 13.36 7.65 8.89
C ASP A 59 13.31 9.12 8.39
N SER A 60 12.94 9.35 7.12
CA SER A 60 12.93 10.69 6.50
C SER A 60 11.54 11.17 6.11
N MET A 61 10.53 10.30 6.15
CA MET A 61 9.24 10.50 5.50
C MET A 61 8.45 11.70 6.03
N MET A 62 8.60 12.07 7.31
CA MET A 62 7.82 13.16 7.90
C MET A 62 8.17 14.53 7.32
N GLY A 63 9.43 14.73 6.90
CA GLY A 63 9.84 15.95 6.20
C GLY A 63 9.25 16.07 4.79
N LEU A 64 8.69 14.97 4.25
CA LEU A 64 8.06 14.90 2.92
C LEU A 64 6.53 14.95 2.99
N ALA A 65 5.97 15.24 4.17
CA ALA A 65 4.53 15.38 4.38
C ALA A 65 4.00 16.73 3.84
N ALA A 66 4.32 17.06 2.59
CA ALA A 66 3.87 18.25 1.89
C ALA A 66 3.07 17.81 0.65
N TYR A 67 1.80 18.22 0.57
CA TYR A 67 0.90 17.92 -0.54
C TYR A 67 0.14 19.21 -0.87
N ASP A 68 -0.14 19.43 -2.15
CA ASP A 68 -1.08 20.46 -2.58
C ASP A 68 -2.52 19.93 -2.40
N ASP A 69 -2.75 18.69 -2.83
CA ASP A 69 -3.98 17.93 -2.59
C ASP A 69 -3.65 16.45 -2.34
N VAL A 70 -3.55 16.10 -1.06
CA VAL A 70 -3.21 14.73 -0.63
C VAL A 70 -4.16 13.67 -1.18
N LEU A 71 -5.45 13.98 -1.39
CA LEU A 71 -6.40 12.98 -1.88
C LEU A 71 -6.15 12.68 -3.36
N SER A 72 -6.03 13.73 -4.18
CA SER A 72 -5.79 13.59 -5.62
C SER A 72 -4.40 12.99 -5.90
N GLU A 73 -3.37 13.41 -5.16
CA GLU A 73 -2.00 12.90 -5.32
C GLU A 73 -1.87 11.43 -4.89
N VAL A 74 -2.50 11.02 -3.78
CA VAL A 74 -2.51 9.62 -3.34
C VAL A 74 -3.29 8.75 -4.33
N ALA A 75 -4.45 9.21 -4.81
CA ALA A 75 -5.24 8.46 -5.79
C ALA A 75 -4.47 8.24 -7.10
N ALA A 76 -3.86 9.30 -7.64
CA ALA A 76 -3.07 9.22 -8.87
C ALA A 76 -1.87 8.27 -8.74
N PHE A 77 -1.18 8.29 -7.59
CA PHE A 77 -0.10 7.35 -7.32
C PHE A 77 -0.63 5.90 -7.30
N LEU A 78 -1.71 5.63 -6.57
CA LEU A 78 -2.24 4.27 -6.45
C LEU A 78 -2.74 3.72 -7.79
N GLU A 79 -3.40 4.55 -8.60
CA GLU A 79 -3.81 4.21 -9.97
C GLU A 79 -2.60 3.86 -10.84
N GLN A 80 -1.55 4.69 -10.81
CA GLN A 80 -0.30 4.41 -11.52
C GLN A 80 0.32 3.07 -11.09
N ARG A 81 0.29 2.76 -9.79
CA ARG A 81 0.88 1.52 -9.28
C ARG A 81 0.04 0.29 -9.62
N ALA A 82 -1.29 0.40 -9.59
CA ALA A 82 -2.19 -0.65 -10.05
C ALA A 82 -1.95 -0.94 -11.53
N GLN A 83 -1.87 0.10 -12.37
CA GLN A 83 -1.57 -0.04 -13.80
C GLN A 83 -0.23 -0.73 -14.06
N ALA A 84 0.82 -0.37 -13.33
CA ALA A 84 2.12 -1.04 -13.45
C ALA A 84 2.07 -2.53 -13.03
N ALA A 85 1.21 -2.89 -12.08
CA ALA A 85 1.00 -4.28 -11.67
C ALA A 85 0.25 -5.08 -12.75
N LEU A 86 -0.81 -4.50 -13.34
CA LEU A 86 -1.54 -5.08 -14.47
C LEU A 86 -0.61 -5.32 -15.67
N GLU A 87 0.21 -4.34 -16.03
CA GLU A 87 1.19 -4.43 -17.12
C GLU A 87 2.26 -5.51 -16.89
N ALA A 88 2.57 -5.80 -15.62
CA ALA A 88 3.47 -6.88 -15.23
C ALA A 88 2.80 -8.26 -15.24
N GLY A 89 1.48 -8.34 -15.48
CA GLY A 89 0.71 -9.58 -15.51
C GLY A 89 0.11 -10.01 -14.17
N ILE A 90 -0.07 -9.09 -13.22
CA ILE A 90 -0.83 -9.35 -11.99
C ILE A 90 -2.30 -9.05 -12.26
N ASP A 91 -3.18 -10.04 -12.09
CA ASP A 91 -4.61 -9.88 -12.33
C ASP A 91 -5.25 -8.82 -11.40
N GLU A 92 -6.23 -8.07 -11.92
CA GLU A 92 -6.94 -7.02 -11.19
C GLU A 92 -7.52 -7.50 -9.84
N GLU A 93 -8.10 -8.70 -9.83
CA GLU A 93 -8.73 -9.34 -8.65
C GLU A 93 -7.73 -9.62 -7.51
N ARG A 94 -6.42 -9.59 -7.81
CA ARG A 94 -5.34 -9.83 -6.86
C ARG A 94 -4.80 -8.55 -6.23
N ILE A 95 -5.29 -7.38 -6.63
CA ILE A 95 -4.75 -6.08 -6.20
C ILE A 95 -5.66 -5.44 -5.16
N ALA A 96 -5.08 -5.00 -4.05
CA ALA A 96 -5.66 -4.10 -3.07
C ALA A 96 -4.83 -2.82 -2.95
N LEU A 97 -5.45 -1.72 -2.55
CA LEU A 97 -4.81 -0.41 -2.41
C LEU A 97 -4.85 0.07 -0.95
N ASP A 98 -3.75 0.68 -0.49
CA ASP A 98 -3.68 1.33 0.83
C ASP A 98 -3.23 2.79 0.69
N PRO A 99 -4.02 3.79 1.15
CA PRO A 99 -3.65 5.20 1.09
C PRO A 99 -2.47 5.58 2.01
N GLY A 100 -2.01 4.67 2.87
CA GLY A 100 -0.83 4.81 3.69
C GLY A 100 -0.97 5.87 4.78
N TYR A 101 -2.02 5.76 5.60
CA TYR A 101 -2.22 6.66 6.74
C TYR A 101 -0.97 6.76 7.61
N GLY A 102 -0.55 7.95 8.01
CA GLY A 102 0.65 8.15 8.84
C GLY A 102 2.00 7.93 8.15
N PHE A 103 2.03 7.59 6.86
CA PHE A 103 3.26 7.52 6.06
C PHE A 103 3.45 8.81 5.25
N ALA A 104 4.36 9.67 5.72
CA ALA A 104 4.58 11.03 5.22
C ALA A 104 3.28 11.86 5.17
N LYS A 105 2.49 11.87 6.24
CA LYS A 105 1.20 12.59 6.31
C LYS A 105 1.00 13.17 7.70
N SER A 106 0.56 14.43 7.78
CA SER A 106 0.11 15.06 9.03
C SER A 106 -1.25 14.49 9.46
N ALA A 107 -1.72 14.79 10.68
CA ALA A 107 -3.11 14.48 11.07
C ALA A 107 -4.13 15.06 10.08
N GLU A 108 -3.95 16.30 9.64
CA GLU A 108 -4.83 16.93 8.65
C GLU A 108 -4.88 16.13 7.34
N HIS A 109 -3.72 15.72 6.82
CA HIS A 109 -3.65 14.90 5.62
C HIS A 109 -4.37 13.55 5.80
N ASN A 110 -4.18 12.90 6.95
CA ASN A 110 -4.86 11.64 7.25
C ASN A 110 -6.38 11.82 7.38
N LEU A 111 -6.85 12.92 7.98
CA LEU A 111 -8.29 13.21 8.08
C LEU A 111 -8.90 13.54 6.71
N ARG A 112 -8.18 14.26 5.84
CA ARG A 112 -8.63 14.52 4.46
C ARG A 112 -8.77 13.23 3.66
N LEU A 113 -7.83 12.29 3.79
CA LEU A 113 -7.93 10.97 3.15
C LEU A 113 -9.10 10.15 3.71
N LEU A 114 -9.33 10.21 5.02
CA LEU A 114 -10.47 9.54 5.65
C LEU A 114 -11.80 10.07 5.09
N ALA A 115 -11.95 11.40 5.03
CA ALA A 115 -13.13 12.04 4.47
C ALA A 115 -13.30 11.73 2.96
N GLY A 116 -12.18 11.54 2.24
CA GLY A 116 -12.13 11.22 0.82
C GLY A 116 -12.24 9.72 0.47
N GLN A 117 -12.48 8.83 1.45
CA GLN A 117 -12.38 7.38 1.23
C GLN A 117 -13.29 6.85 0.12
N LYS A 118 -14.46 7.47 -0.09
CA LYS A 118 -15.35 7.12 -1.21
C LYS A 118 -14.66 7.31 -2.57
N ARG A 119 -13.94 8.42 -2.76
CA ARG A 119 -13.20 8.71 -4.00
C ARG A 119 -12.04 7.72 -4.22
N LEU A 120 -11.41 7.26 -3.15
CA LEU A 120 -10.39 6.20 -3.23
C LEU A 120 -11.01 4.85 -3.61
N ALA A 121 -12.21 4.54 -3.13
CA ALA A 121 -12.92 3.31 -3.48
C ALA A 121 -13.42 3.31 -4.93
N GLU A 122 -13.67 4.49 -5.51
CA GLU A 122 -14.02 4.66 -6.94
C GLU A 122 -12.88 4.27 -7.89
N LEU A 123 -11.66 4.02 -7.39
CA LEU A 123 -10.56 3.45 -8.18
C LEU A 123 -10.80 1.98 -8.60
N GLY A 124 -11.81 1.31 -8.05
CA GLY A 124 -12.20 -0.05 -8.46
C GLY A 124 -11.54 -1.20 -7.68
N TYR A 125 -10.64 -0.91 -6.74
CA TYR A 125 -9.92 -1.91 -5.96
C TYR A 125 -10.35 -1.95 -4.50
N PRO A 126 -10.29 -3.11 -3.82
CA PRO A 126 -10.42 -3.20 -2.37
C PRO A 126 -9.45 -2.26 -1.66
N LEU A 127 -9.94 -1.53 -0.64
CA LEU A 127 -9.10 -0.67 0.20
C LEU A 127 -8.71 -1.38 1.49
N LEU A 128 -7.40 -1.52 1.72
CA LEU A 128 -6.84 -1.93 3.01
C LEU A 128 -6.44 -0.66 3.78
N VAL A 129 -6.92 -0.51 5.01
CA VAL A 129 -6.64 0.69 5.82
C VAL A 129 -6.10 0.33 7.20
N GLY A 130 -4.90 0.81 7.51
CA GLY A 130 -4.31 0.69 8.85
C GLY A 130 -4.48 1.97 9.67
N TRP A 131 -5.33 1.98 10.69
CA TRP A 131 -5.46 3.10 11.64
C TRP A 131 -4.90 2.81 13.03
N SER A 132 -4.75 1.52 13.37
CA SER A 132 -4.49 1.04 14.72
C SER A 132 -3.30 1.78 15.37
N ARG A 133 -3.60 2.50 16.46
CA ARG A 133 -2.62 3.20 17.32
C ARG A 133 -1.68 4.16 16.56
N LYS A 134 -2.10 4.68 15.41
CA LYS A 134 -1.32 5.67 14.66
C LYS A 134 -1.30 7.00 15.41
N ARG A 135 -0.20 7.74 15.28
CA ARG A 135 0.04 9.05 15.91
C ARG A 135 -1.14 10.01 15.74
N THR A 136 -1.76 10.03 14.56
CA THR A 136 -2.94 10.86 14.27
C THR A 136 -4.08 10.65 15.26
N LEU A 137 -4.32 9.43 15.74
CA LEU A 137 -5.36 9.20 16.75
C LEU A 137 -5.00 9.91 18.06
N GLY A 138 -3.77 9.76 18.55
CA GLY A 138 -3.30 10.48 19.74
C GLY A 138 -3.32 12.00 19.58
N GLU A 139 -3.04 12.52 18.38
CA GLU A 139 -3.10 13.96 18.11
C GLU A 139 -4.53 14.52 18.17
N ILE A 140 -5.55 13.75 17.76
CA ILE A 140 -6.95 14.23 17.72
C ILE A 140 -7.75 13.89 18.97
N THR A 141 -7.35 12.88 19.75
CA THR A 141 -8.09 12.47 20.95
C THR A 141 -7.48 12.97 22.26
N GLY A 142 -6.22 13.41 22.26
CA GLY A 142 -5.42 13.59 23.48
C GLY A 142 -5.00 12.24 24.05
#